data_AF-A0A7S2IU44-F1
#
_entry.id   AF-A0A7S2IU44-F1
#
_cell.length_a   1.000
_cell.length_b   1.000
_cell.length_c   1.000
_cell.angle_alpha   90.00
_cell.angle_beta   90.00
_cell.angle_gamma   90.00
#
_symmetry.space_group_name_H-M   'P 1'
#
loop_
_entity.id
_entity.type
_entity.pdbx_description
1 polymer ?
#
loop_
_entity_poly.entity_id
_entity_poly.type
_entity_poly.pdbx_seq_one_letter_code
_entity_poly.pdbx_strand_id
1 'polypeptide(L)'
;RCFMGDCSTSDGKPIVSLLFSKYGVRFALSYAGVSTFVMLGLFNLIVAIYIENTLNAAKTEGERTKAQRHRESVRVARLTRQLLKKFCAAERLLGGTLNHVSREGRRISGLNSWKDIGKALRASTIDDV
;
A
#
# COMPACT_ATOMS: atom_id res chain seq x y z
N ARG A 1 23.41 -32.43 -10.88
CA ARG A 1 24.71 -31.77 -10.61
C ARG A 1 25.23 -30.99 -11.81
N CYS A 2 25.10 -31.50 -13.04
CA CYS A 2 25.63 -30.82 -14.24
C CYS A 2 24.92 -29.56 -14.74
N PHE A 3 23.65 -29.37 -14.41
CA PHE A 3 22.87 -28.24 -14.96
C PHE A 3 23.04 -26.94 -14.15
N MET A 4 23.37 -27.05 -12.86
CA MET A 4 23.51 -25.94 -11.91
C MET A 4 24.83 -26.01 -11.12
N GLY A 5 25.79 -26.84 -11.57
CA GLY A 5 27.05 -27.06 -10.87
C GLY A 5 28.09 -27.77 -11.73
N ASP A 6 29.28 -27.95 -11.18
CA ASP A 6 30.42 -28.45 -11.93
C ASP A 6 30.24 -29.92 -12.33
N CYS A 7 30.22 -30.18 -13.64
CA CYS A 7 30.31 -31.53 -14.18
C CYS A 7 31.76 -32.02 -14.10
N SER A 8 32.13 -32.54 -12.93
CA SER A 8 33.40 -33.22 -12.74
C SER A 8 33.19 -34.72 -12.73
N THR A 9 34.02 -35.45 -13.47
CA THR A 9 34.17 -36.91 -13.31
C THR A 9 34.67 -37.26 -11.90
N SER A 10 34.60 -38.53 -11.48
CA SER A 10 35.11 -38.99 -10.17
C SER A 10 36.58 -38.60 -9.92
N ASP A 11 37.35 -38.41 -10.99
CA ASP A 11 38.74 -37.94 -10.96
C ASP A 11 38.89 -36.41 -10.95
N GLY A 12 37.80 -35.65 -10.75
CA GLY A 12 37.81 -34.18 -10.74
C GLY A 12 37.96 -33.52 -12.11
N LYS A 13 38.06 -34.29 -13.21
CA LYS A 13 38.23 -33.74 -14.56
C LYS A 13 36.92 -33.15 -15.09
N PRO A 14 36.95 -31.96 -15.72
CA PRO A 14 35.76 -31.34 -16.30
C PRO A 14 35.29 -32.15 -17.51
N ILE A 15 33.98 -32.41 -17.58
CA ILE A 15 33.36 -33.27 -18.61
C ILE A 15 33.67 -32.78 -20.03
N VAL A 16 33.79 -31.47 -20.21
CA VAL A 16 34.09 -30.84 -21.50
C VAL A 16 35.48 -31.24 -22.01
N SER A 17 36.47 -31.31 -21.12
CA SER A 17 37.84 -31.73 -21.48
C SER A 17 37.88 -33.21 -21.90
N LEU A 18 37.14 -34.06 -21.20
CA LEU A 18 37.02 -35.48 -21.53
C LEU A 18 36.30 -35.69 -22.87
N LEU A 19 35.25 -34.90 -23.12
CA LEU A 19 34.47 -34.95 -24.34
C LEU A 19 35.28 -34.51 -25.57
N PHE A 20 36.10 -33.47 -25.41
CA PHE A 20 37.00 -32.99 -26.45
C PHE A 20 38.06 -34.03 -26.82
N SER A 21 38.63 -34.71 -25.83
CA SER A 21 39.65 -35.76 -26.04
C SER A 21 39.09 -37.03 -26.68
N LYS A 22 37.84 -37.41 -26.37
CA LYS A 22 37.23 -38.67 -26.85
C LYS A 22 36.46 -38.53 -28.16
N TYR A 23 35.71 -37.44 -28.35
CA TYR A 23 34.77 -37.26 -29.47
C TYR A 23 35.16 -36.12 -30.42
N GLY A 24 36.22 -35.37 -30.09
CA GLY A 24 36.73 -34.29 -30.91
C GLY A 24 35.93 -32.98 -30.82
N VAL A 25 36.43 -31.97 -31.53
CA VAL A 25 36.00 -30.57 -31.41
C VAL A 25 34.54 -30.35 -31.83
N ARG A 26 34.09 -31.00 -32.92
CA ARG A 26 32.74 -30.82 -33.46
C ARG A 26 31.67 -31.21 -32.45
N PHE A 27 31.87 -32.33 -31.76
CA PHE A 27 30.93 -32.79 -30.74
C PHE A 27 30.95 -31.88 -29.51
N ALA A 28 32.14 -31.45 -29.06
CA ALA A 28 32.28 -30.53 -27.94
C ALA A 28 31.60 -29.17 -28.16
N LEU A 29 31.75 -28.59 -29.36
CA LEU A 29 31.07 -27.34 -29.74
C LEU A 29 29.54 -27.50 -29.73
N SER A 30 29.02 -28.60 -30.25
CA SER A 30 27.57 -28.86 -30.26
C SER A 30 27.01 -28.99 -28.83
N TYR A 31 27.73 -29.68 -27.95
CA TYR A 31 27.38 -29.81 -26.54
C TYR A 31 27.39 -28.46 -25.83
N ALA A 32 28.43 -27.65 -26.04
CA ALA A 32 28.53 -26.30 -25.46
C ALA A 32 27.40 -25.39 -25.96
N GLY A 33 27.06 -25.47 -27.25
CA GLY A 33 25.96 -24.72 -27.85
C GLY A 33 24.60 -25.06 -27.24
N VAL A 34 24.27 -26.36 -27.16
CA VAL A 34 23.03 -26.82 -26.51
C VAL A 34 23.00 -26.43 -25.04
N SER A 35 24.11 -26.63 -24.31
CA SER A 35 24.18 -26.25 -22.89
C SER A 35 23.95 -24.74 -22.69
N THR A 36 24.55 -23.90 -23.54
CA THR A 36 24.37 -22.44 -23.48
C THR A 36 22.93 -22.05 -23.82
N PHE A 37 22.36 -22.66 -24.86
CA PHE A 37 20.97 -22.42 -25.25
C PHE A 37 20.00 -22.77 -24.13
N VAL A 38 20.17 -23.92 -23.47
CA VAL A 38 19.29 -24.32 -22.37
C VAL A 38 19.48 -23.40 -21.16
N MET A 39 20.70 -22.99 -20.83
CA MET A 39 20.93 -22.05 -19.71
C MET A 39 20.32 -20.68 -19.97
N LEU A 40 20.52 -20.11 -21.17
CA LEU A 40 19.91 -18.82 -21.55
C LEU A 40 18.38 -18.93 -21.65
N GLY A 41 17.87 -20.00 -22.25
CA GLY A 41 16.44 -20.24 -22.41
C GLY A 41 15.73 -20.43 -21.07
N LEU A 42 16.29 -21.24 -20.17
CA LEU A 42 15.71 -21.47 -18.86
C LEU A 42 15.81 -20.21 -17.99
N PHE A 43 16.93 -19.49 -18.04
CA PHE A 43 17.07 -18.23 -17.30
C PHE A 43 16.03 -17.20 -17.75
N ASN A 44 15.87 -17.03 -19.07
CA ASN A 44 14.86 -16.14 -19.63
C ASN A 44 13.44 -16.57 -19.28
N LEU A 45 13.14 -17.87 -19.26
CA LEU A 45 11.83 -18.39 -18.85
C LEU A 45 11.54 -18.10 -17.37
N ILE A 46 12.50 -18.39 -16.48
CA ILE A 46 12.37 -18.14 -15.04
C ILE A 46 12.16 -16.65 -14.78
N VAL A 47 12.96 -15.79 -15.43
CA VAL A 47 12.85 -14.33 -15.31
C VAL A 47 11.50 -13.84 -15.82
N ALA A 48 11.02 -14.34 -16.96
CA ALA A 48 9.71 -13.97 -17.49
C ALA A 48 8.58 -14.28 -16.50
N ILE A 49 8.58 -15.48 -15.91
CA ILE A 49 7.61 -15.89 -14.88
C ILE A 49 7.72 -15.00 -13.63
N TYR A 50 8.94 -14.69 -13.19
CA TYR A 50 9.17 -13.84 -12.03
C TYR A 50 8.65 -12.41 -12.25
N ILE A 51 8.91 -11.84 -13.43
CA ILE A 51 8.43 -10.51 -13.82
C ILE A 51 6.91 -10.51 -13.88
N GLU A 52 6.29 -11.51 -14.50
CA GLU A 52 4.84 -11.62 -14.58
C GLU A 52 4.19 -11.67 -13.20
N ASN A 53 4.72 -12.49 -12.29
CA ASN A 53 4.26 -12.56 -10.90
C ASN A 53 4.40 -11.22 -10.17
N THR A 54 5.56 -10.57 -10.31
CA THR A 54 5.81 -9.26 -9.68
C THR A 54 4.88 -8.19 -10.25
N LEU A 55 4.65 -8.18 -11.56
CA LEU A 55 3.79 -7.22 -12.24
C LEU A 55 2.31 -7.44 -11.89
N ASN A 56 1.87 -8.69 -11.72
CA ASN A 56 0.53 -9.03 -11.25
C ASN A 56 0.30 -8.61 -9.80
N ALA A 57 1.30 -8.77 -8.92
CA ALA A 57 1.25 -8.25 -7.57
C ALA A 57 1.15 -6.71 -7.56
N ALA A 58 2.00 -6.04 -8.35
CA ALA A 58 2.00 -4.58 -8.47
C ALA A 58 0.67 -4.03 -9.04
N LYS A 59 0.07 -4.69 -10.04
CA LYS A 59 -1.25 -4.34 -10.57
C LYS A 59 -2.33 -4.44 -9.50
N THR A 60 -2.33 -5.54 -8.76
CA THR A 60 -3.32 -5.78 -7.70
C THR A 60 -3.20 -4.73 -6.59
N GLU A 61 -1.99 -4.35 -6.20
CA GLU A 61 -1.76 -3.26 -5.25
C GLU A 61 -2.22 -1.90 -5.79
N GLY A 62 -1.95 -1.62 -7.07
CA GLY A 62 -2.40 -0.39 -7.73
C GLY A 62 -3.93 -0.27 -7.77
N GLU A 63 -4.62 -1.35 -8.11
CA GLU A 63 -6.10 -1.40 -8.13
C GLU A 63 -6.70 -1.27 -6.72
N ARG A 64 -6.15 -2.00 -5.75
CA ARG A 64 -6.57 -1.91 -4.33
C ARG A 64 -6.36 -0.50 -3.79
N THR A 65 -5.23 0.14 -4.11
CA THR A 65 -4.93 1.51 -3.69
C THR A 65 -5.92 2.51 -4.29
N LYS A 66 -6.26 2.39 -5.59
CA LYS A 66 -7.26 3.26 -6.22
C LYS A 66 -8.65 3.10 -5.61
N ALA A 67 -9.09 1.86 -5.40
CA ALA A 67 -10.37 1.56 -4.76
C ALA A 67 -10.41 2.06 -3.31
N GLN A 68 -9.32 1.91 -2.57
CA GLN A 68 -9.19 2.40 -1.19
C GLN A 68 -9.24 3.93 -1.14
N ARG A 69 -8.48 4.63 -1.99
CA ARG A 69 -8.51 6.11 -2.07
C ARG A 69 -9.91 6.64 -2.36
N HIS A 70 -10.66 5.96 -3.24
CA HIS A 70 -12.04 6.34 -3.53
C HIS A 70 -12.98 6.14 -2.33
N ARG A 71 -12.83 5.02 -1.60
CA ARG A 71 -13.61 4.78 -0.37
C ARG A 71 -13.26 5.78 0.73
N GLU A 72 -11.99 6.12 0.88
CA GLU A 72 -11.50 7.08 1.86
C GLU A 72 -12.01 8.49 1.55
N SER A 73 -11.97 8.94 0.30
CA SER A 73 -12.48 10.26 -0.06
C SER A 73 -13.97 10.41 0.22
N VAL A 74 -14.78 9.38 -0.06
CA VAL A 74 -16.20 9.35 0.31
C VAL A 74 -16.40 9.37 1.83
N ARG A 75 -15.59 8.61 2.57
CA ARG A 75 -15.67 8.59 4.05
C ARG A 75 -15.33 9.95 4.65
N VAL A 76 -14.25 10.58 4.18
CA VAL A 76 -13.82 11.92 4.62
C VAL A 76 -14.91 12.94 4.33
N ALA A 77 -15.47 12.96 3.11
CA ALA A 77 -16.55 13.89 2.76
C ALA A 77 -17.78 13.74 3.67
N ARG A 78 -18.17 12.50 4.03
CA ARG A 78 -19.29 12.25 4.95
C ARG A 78 -19.00 12.75 6.35
N LEU A 79 -17.81 12.47 6.89
CA LEU A 79 -17.41 12.93 8.22
C LEU A 79 -17.32 14.46 8.27
N THR A 80 -16.72 15.10 7.27
CA THR A 80 -16.66 16.56 7.16
C THR A 80 -18.06 17.16 7.11
N ARG A 81 -19.00 16.57 6.36
CA ARG A 81 -20.39 17.04 6.32
C ARG A 81 -21.08 16.92 7.69
N GLN A 82 -20.84 15.84 8.43
CA GLN A 82 -21.40 15.67 9.77
C GLN A 82 -20.83 16.69 10.76
N LEU A 83 -19.51 16.92 10.72
CA LEU A 83 -18.85 17.94 11.52
C LEU A 83 -19.39 19.34 11.22
N LEU A 84 -19.50 19.70 9.93
CA LEU A 84 -20.06 20.99 9.52
C LEU A 84 -21.50 21.16 10.01
N LYS A 85 -22.34 20.12 9.97
CA LYS A 85 -23.70 20.20 10.53
C LYS A 85 -23.69 20.50 12.03
N LYS A 86 -22.80 19.85 12.79
CA LYS A 86 -22.67 20.08 14.24
C LYS A 86 -22.15 21.49 14.53
N PHE A 87 -21.16 21.97 13.77
CA PHE A 87 -20.64 23.34 13.92
C PHE A 87 -21.68 24.39 13.55
N CYS A 88 -22.39 24.26 12.42
CA CYS A 88 -23.45 25.21 12.06
C CYS A 88 -24.60 25.19 13.08
N ALA A 89 -24.95 24.02 13.65
CA ALA A 89 -25.95 23.95 14.71
C ALA A 89 -25.48 24.69 15.97
N ALA A 90 -24.22 24.47 16.39
CA ALA A 90 -23.63 25.18 17.52
C ALA A 90 -23.54 26.69 17.28
N GLU A 91 -23.13 27.10 16.08
CA GLU A 91 -23.05 28.50 15.68
C GLU A 91 -24.41 29.19 15.72
N ARG A 92 -25.50 28.53 15.30
CA ARG A 92 -26.86 29.09 15.42
C ARG A 92 -27.30 29.26 16.87
N LEU A 93 -26.94 28.35 17.77
CA LEU A 93 -27.23 28.48 19.20
C LEU A 93 -26.44 29.66 19.81
N LEU A 94 -25.16 29.80 19.46
CA LEU A 94 -24.31 30.90 19.89
C LEU A 94 -24.75 32.25 19.29
N GLY A 95 -25.05 32.29 17.99
CA GLY A 95 -25.50 33.48 17.26
C GLY A 95 -26.89 33.95 17.68
N GLY A 96 -27.80 33.03 18.03
CA GLY A 96 -29.08 33.36 18.67
C GLY A 96 -28.88 34.01 20.04
N THR A 97 -27.91 33.54 20.81
CA THR A 97 -27.55 34.12 22.12
C THR A 97 -26.87 35.48 21.96
N LEU A 98 -25.99 35.66 20.96
CA LEU A 98 -25.36 36.94 20.64
C LEU A 98 -26.34 37.98 20.10
N ASN A 99 -27.34 37.58 19.31
CA ASN A 99 -28.39 38.49 18.84
C ASN A 99 -29.34 38.91 19.98
N HIS A 100 -29.57 38.06 20.99
CA HIS A 100 -30.33 38.43 22.18
C HIS A 100 -29.49 39.28 23.16
N VAL A 101 -28.19 39.02 23.30
CA VAL A 101 -27.25 39.81 24.11
C VAL A 101 -26.93 41.17 23.46
N SER A 102 -26.98 41.29 22.13
CA SER A 102 -26.80 42.58 21.45
C SER A 102 -27.95 43.57 21.72
N ARG A 103 -29.14 43.07 22.09
CA ARG A 103 -30.24 43.91 22.60
C ARG A 103 -30.13 44.23 24.09
N GLU A 104 -29.55 43.33 24.88
CA GLU A 104 -29.37 43.50 26.34
C GLU A 104 -27.98 44.06 26.74
N GLY A 105 -27.13 44.37 25.76
CA GLY A 105 -25.75 44.84 25.88
C GLY A 105 -25.59 46.27 26.37
N ARG A 106 -26.45 46.72 27.28
CA ARG A 106 -26.22 47.94 28.06
C ARG A 106 -26.28 47.74 29.57
N ARG A 107 -26.33 46.50 30.06
CA ARG A 107 -26.21 46.27 31.50
C ARG A 107 -25.64 44.89 31.80
N ILE A 108 -24.68 44.87 32.71
CA ILE A 108 -24.16 43.69 33.44
C ILE A 108 -22.94 43.01 32.81
N SER A 109 -21.80 43.65 33.05
CA SER A 109 -20.56 43.04 33.51
C SER A 109 -20.84 41.84 34.42
N GLY A 110 -20.40 40.64 34.05
CA GLY A 110 -20.61 39.45 34.89
C GLY A 110 -20.16 38.15 34.25
N LEU A 111 -18.84 37.92 34.24
CA LEU A 111 -18.21 36.60 34.17
C LEU A 111 -19.05 35.54 34.92
N ASN A 112 -19.30 34.37 34.30
CA ASN A 112 -19.45 33.02 34.92
C ASN A 112 -20.02 31.95 33.96
N SER A 113 -20.48 32.29 32.76
CA SER A 113 -21.20 31.39 31.82
C SER A 113 -20.39 30.19 31.27
N TRP A 114 -19.06 30.22 31.32
CA TRP A 114 -18.21 29.14 30.76
C TRP A 114 -18.32 27.80 31.52
N LYS A 115 -18.75 27.80 32.79
CA LYS A 115 -18.91 26.57 33.57
C LYS A 115 -20.14 25.74 33.16
N ASP A 116 -21.18 26.38 32.63
CA ASP A 116 -22.42 25.70 32.27
C ASP A 116 -22.33 25.02 30.90
N ILE A 117 -21.54 25.57 29.98
CA ILE A 117 -21.24 24.98 28.68
C ILE A 117 -20.47 23.65 28.84
N GLY A 118 -19.55 23.59 29.81
CA GLY A 118 -18.79 22.36 30.11
C GLY A 118 -19.63 21.21 30.68
N LYS A 119 -20.73 21.51 31.38
CA LYS A 119 -21.66 20.49 31.90
C LYS A 119 -22.62 19.98 30.83
N ALA A 120 -23.07 20.84 29.92
CA ALA A 120 -23.94 20.45 28.81
C ALA A 120 -23.23 19.52 27.81
N LEU A 121 -21.95 19.76 27.51
CA LEU A 121 -21.18 18.86 26.63
C LEU A 121 -20.98 17.46 27.24
N ARG A 122 -20.84 17.36 28.57
CA ARG A 122 -20.62 16.08 29.26
C ARG A 122 -21.88 15.21 29.30
N ALA A 123 -23.08 15.81 29.25
CA ALA A 123 -24.34 15.06 29.21
C ALA A 123 -24.60 14.40 27.85
N SER A 124 -24.24 15.05 26.73
CA SER A 124 -24.45 14.47 25.38
C SER A 124 -23.42 13.42 24.96
N THR A 125 -22.37 13.15 25.76
CA THR A 125 -21.35 12.14 25.40
C THR A 125 -21.70 10.73 25.94
N ILE A 126 -22.82 10.58 26.68
CA ILE A 126 -23.19 9.30 27.33
C ILE A 126 -24.22 8.49 26.50
N ASP A 127 -24.89 9.08 25.51
CA ASP A 127 -25.96 8.40 24.73
C ASP A 127 -25.49 7.74 23.42
N ASP A 128 -24.19 7.70 23.12
CA ASP A 128 -23.62 7.13 21.87
C ASP A 128 -22.63 5.96 22.15
N VAL A 129 -22.98 5.04 23.06
CA VAL A 129 -22.40 3.67 23.16
C VAL A 129 -23.51 2.63 23.05
#